data_AF-A0A950URU5-F1
#
_entry.id   AF-A0A950URU5-F1
#
_cell.length_a   1.000
_cell.length_b   1.000
_cell.length_c   1.000
_cell.angle_alpha   90.00
_cell.angle_beta   90.00
_cell.angle_gamma   90.00
#
_symmetry.space_group_name_H-M   'P 1'
#
loop_
_entity.id
_entity.type
_entity.pdbx_description
1 polymer ?
#
loop_
_entity_poly.entity_id
_entity_poly.type
_entity_poly.pdbx_seq_one_letter_code
_entity_poly.pdbx_strand_id
1 'polypeptide(L)' 'SNLRPLVQDPEHIHRLGGVTRDGTLLAYASNARNGTDFDVYVIGLDGSEPRRVFDRGGWCKAVGFSPDGRWLAV' A
#
# COMPACT_ATOMS: atom_id res chain seq x y z
N SER A 1 -2.99 -17.98 -16.68
CA SER A 1 -3.33 -17.27 -15.43
C SER A 1 -3.80 -15.87 -15.79
N ASN A 2 -4.95 -15.41 -15.31
CA ASN A 2 -5.41 -14.04 -15.52
C ASN A 2 -4.93 -13.17 -14.35
N LEU A 3 -4.16 -12.13 -14.64
CA LEU A 3 -3.79 -11.12 -13.65
C LEU A 3 -4.94 -10.13 -13.50
N ARG A 4 -5.29 -9.78 -12.27
CA ARG A 4 -6.23 -8.70 -11.96
C ARG A 4 -5.49 -7.56 -11.24
N PRO A 5 -5.72 -6.30 -11.61
CA PRO A 5 -5.22 -5.18 -10.83
C PRO A 5 -5.95 -5.13 -9.48
N LEU A 6 -5.17 -4.93 -8.41
CA LEU A 6 -5.71 -4.78 -7.05
C LEU A 6 -6.05 -3.33 -6.73
N VAL A 7 -5.26 -2.39 -7.27
CA VAL A 7 -5.53 -0.96 -7.22
C VAL A 7 -5.83 -0.51 -8.64
N GLN A 8 -7.03 0.04 -8.87
CA GLN A 8 -7.53 0.51 -10.16
C GLN A 8 -7.66 2.03 -10.17
N ASP A 9 -6.51 2.71 -10.18
CA ASP A 9 -6.46 4.18 -10.13
C ASP A 9 -5.26 4.70 -10.93
N PRO A 10 -5.39 4.80 -12.27
CA PRO A 10 -4.26 5.16 -13.14
C PRO A 10 -3.86 6.64 -13.06
N GLU A 11 -4.73 7.51 -12.52
CA GLU A 11 -4.46 8.95 -12.39
C GLU A 11 -3.44 9.26 -11.28
N HIS A 12 -3.22 8.30 -10.39
CA HIS A 12 -2.33 8.42 -9.24
C HIS A 12 -1.16 7.44 -9.30
N ILE A 13 -0.09 7.83 -8.64
CA ILE A 13 1.13 7.03 -8.56
C ILE A 13 0.98 6.05 -7.40
N HIS A 14 1.35 4.79 -7.63
CA HIS A 14 1.38 3.76 -6.60
C HIS A 14 2.77 3.11 -6.54
N ARG A 15 3.35 3.04 -5.34
CA ARG A 15 4.69 2.49 -5.10
C ARG A 15 4.59 1.30 -4.14
N LEU A 16 5.01 0.12 -4.59
CA LEU A 16 4.98 -1.10 -3.77
C LEU A 16 5.93 -0.97 -2.58
N GLY A 17 5.41 -1.22 -1.37
CA GLY A 17 6.19 -1.27 -0.13
C GLY A 17 6.47 -2.68 0.36
N GLY A 18 5.74 -3.68 -0.15
CA GLY A 18 5.96 -5.10 0.14
C GLY A 18 4.67 -5.83 0.51
N VAL A 19 4.78 -7.15 0.63
CA VAL A 19 3.68 -8.03 1.04
C VAL A 19 4.03 -8.73 2.34
N THR A 20 3.02 -9.10 3.13
CA THR A 20 3.24 -9.97 4.29
C THR A 20 3.68 -11.36 3.82
N ARG A 21 4.41 -12.09 4.68
CA ARG A 21 4.98 -13.40 4.33
C ARG A 21 3.93 -14.46 4.00
N ASP A 22 2.76 -14.36 4.64
CA ASP A 22 1.60 -15.20 4.39
C ASP A 22 0.85 -14.82 3.10
N GLY A 23 1.23 -13.73 2.43
CA GLY A 23 0.62 -13.27 1.19
C GLY A 23 -0.81 -12.74 1.37
N THR A 24 -1.18 -12.29 2.56
CA THR A 24 -2.55 -11.79 2.81
C THR A 24 -2.67 -10.28 2.57
N LEU A 25 -1.61 -9.51 2.84
CA LEU A 25 -1.61 -8.06 2.76
C LEU A 25 -0.53 -7.51 1.82
N LEU A 26 -0.83 -6.40 1.17
CA LEU A 26 0.08 -5.56 0.41
C LEU A 26 0.14 -4.16 1.06
N ALA A 27 1.33 -3.64 1.29
CA ALA A 27 1.57 -2.24 1.58
C ALA A 27 2.01 -1.51 0.32
N TYR A 28 1.50 -0.30 0.12
CA TYR A 28 1.90 0.58 -0.97
C TYR A 28 1.79 2.05 -0.54
N ALA A 29 2.56 2.92 -1.19
CA ALA A 29 2.42 4.35 -1.06
C ALA A 29 1.65 4.92 -2.25
N SER A 30 0.79 5.92 -2.03
CA SER A 30 0.03 6.55 -3.10
C SER A 30 -0.22 8.03 -2.84
N ASN A 31 -0.29 8.82 -3.92
CA ASN A 31 -0.72 10.22 -3.86
C ASN A 31 -2.23 10.42 -4.10
N ALA A 32 -3.02 9.35 -4.10
CA ALA A 32 -4.47 9.39 -4.36
C ALA A 32 -5.28 10.31 -3.43
N ARG A 33 -4.75 10.71 -2.27
CA ARG A 33 -5.45 11.63 -1.36
C ARG A 33 -5.61 13.03 -1.97
N ASN A 34 -4.58 13.56 -2.63
CA ASN A 34 -4.57 14.96 -3.10
C ASN A 34 -3.71 15.21 -4.34
N GLY A 35 -3.22 14.16 -5.01
CA GLY A 35 -2.37 14.24 -6.19
C GLY A 35 -0.91 14.65 -5.91
N THR A 36 -0.55 15.00 -4.67
CA THR A 36 0.78 15.54 -4.33
C THR A 36 1.49 14.75 -3.23
N ASP A 37 0.88 14.64 -2.05
CA ASP A 37 1.46 13.96 -0.90
C ASP A 37 1.26 12.46 -0.99
N PHE A 38 2.31 11.71 -0.66
CA PHE A 38 2.24 10.26 -0.57
C PHE A 38 1.88 9.85 0.85
N ASP A 39 0.85 9.03 0.95
CA ASP A 39 0.44 8.34 2.16
C ASP A 39 0.66 6.83 1.99
N VAL A 40 0.80 6.11 3.10
CA VAL A 40 0.95 4.65 3.10
C VAL A 40 -0.41 3.99 3.30
N TYR A 41 -0.71 3.03 2.45
CA TYR A 41 -1.91 2.22 2.44
C TYR A 41 -1.58 0.74 2.60
N VAL A 42 -2.53 -0.02 3.16
CA VAL A 42 -2.51 -1.48 3.22
C VAL A 42 -3.81 -2.01 2.61
N ILE A 43 -3.71 -2.99 1.72
CA ILE A 43 -4.84 -3.64 1.05
C ILE A 43 -4.70 -5.17 1.15
N GLY A 44 -5.82 -5.89 1.28
CA GLY A 44 -5.79 -7.35 1.22
C GLY A 44 -5.68 -7.86 -0.22
N LEU A 45 -4.88 -8.91 -0.43
CA LEU A 45 -4.74 -9.53 -1.76
C LEU A 45 -6.02 -10.23 -2.25
N ASP A 46 -7.00 -10.40 -1.35
CA ASP A 46 -8.35 -10.82 -1.66
C ASP A 46 -9.17 -9.78 -2.44
N GLY A 47 -8.72 -8.52 -2.46
CA GLY A 47 -9.44 -7.40 -3.09
C GLY A 47 -10.32 -6.63 -2.13
N SER A 48 -10.11 -6.76 -0.83
CA SER A 48 -10.67 -5.85 0.17
C SER A 48 -10.26 -4.40 -0.09
N GLU A 49 -11.04 -3.45 0.43
CA GLU A 49 -10.77 -2.02 0.25
C GLU A 49 -9.44 -1.60 0.91
N PRO A 50 -8.64 -0.70 0.26
CA PRO A 50 -7.42 -0.19 0.88
C PRO A 50 -7.69 0.64 2.14
N ARG A 51 -6.85 0.45 3.15
CA ARG A 51 -6.81 1.26 4.38
C ARG A 51 -5.58 2.17 4.39
N ARG A 52 -5.77 3.48 4.57
CA ARG A 52 -4.65 4.39 4.87
C ARG A 52 -4.13 4.14 6.30
N VAL A 53 -2.83 3.98 6.46
CA VAL A 53 -2.19 3.63 7.74
C VAL A 53 -1.19 4.66 8.24
N PHE A 54 -0.70 5.55 7.36
CA PHE A 54 0.23 6.61 7.72
C PHE A 54 0.19 7.77 6.71
N ASP A 55 0.07 9.03 7.17
CA ASP A 55 -0.30 10.16 6.31
C ASP A 55 0.24 11.53 6.74
N ARG A 56 1.54 11.62 7.03
CA ARG A 56 2.21 12.83 7.57
C ARG A 56 2.47 13.96 6.56
N GLY A 57 1.95 13.86 5.34
CA GLY A 57 2.24 14.79 4.25
C GLY A 57 3.63 14.59 3.65
N GLY A 58 3.90 15.25 2.52
CA GLY A 58 5.15 15.08 1.78
C GLY A 58 5.27 13.67 1.20
N TRP A 59 6.45 13.05 1.37
CA TRP A 59 6.76 11.75 0.78
C TRP A 59 6.81 10.63 1.84
N CYS A 60 5.67 10.03 2.17
CA CYS A 60 5.63 8.81 2.99
C CYS A 60 5.76 7.56 2.13
N LYS A 61 6.45 6.52 2.61
CA LYS A 61 6.56 5.24 1.91
C LYS A 61 6.59 4.07 2.88
N ALA A 62 6.04 2.93 2.48
CA ALA A 62 6.30 1.68 3.20
C ALA A 62 7.69 1.13 2.83
N VAL A 63 8.43 0.67 3.84
CA VAL A 63 9.73 -0.01 3.67
C VAL A 63 9.55 -1.53 3.67
N GLY A 64 8.66 -2.05 4.50
CA GLY A 64 8.36 -3.48 4.55
C GLY A 64 7.72 -3.91 5.87
N PHE A 65 7.08 -5.08 5.83
CA PHE A 65 6.49 -5.71 7.00
C PHE A 65 7.53 -6.42 7.85
N SER A 66 7.30 -6.48 9.17
CA SER A 66 8.02 -7.41 10.04
C SER A 66 7.74 -8.86 9.63
N PRO A 67 8.62 -9.83 9.96
CA PRO A 67 8.43 -11.23 9.59
C PRO A 67 7.12 -11.85 10.06
N ASP A 68 6.59 -11.38 11.19
CA ASP A 68 5.30 -11.80 11.77
C ASP A 68 4.09 -11.00 11.26
N GLY A 69 4.31 -10.04 10.34
CA GLY A 69 3.28 -9.21 9.73
C GLY A 69 2.63 -8.18 10.64
N ARG A 70 3.05 -8.08 11.92
CA ARG A 70 2.39 -7.18 12.89
C ARG A 70 2.78 -5.72 12.75
N TRP A 71 3.97 -5.48 12.22
CA TRP A 71 4.53 -4.13 12.07
C TRP A 71 4.81 -3.82 10.62
N LEU A 72 4.67 -2.55 10.28
CA LEU A 72 5.05 -1.99 8.99
C LEU A 72 6.01 -0.84 9.27
N ALA A 73 7.22 -0.92 8.71
CA ALA A 73 8.16 0.19 8.73
C ALA A 73 7.74 1.22 7.66
N VAL A 74 7.67 2.49 8.07
CA VAL A 74 7.28 3.65 7.24
C VAL A 74 8.28 4.79 7.40
#